data_AF-A0A4Q2A0Q2-F1
#
_entry.id   AF-A0A4Q2A0Q2-F1
#
_cell.length_a   1.000
_cell.length_b   1.000
_cell.length_c   1.000
_cell.angle_alpha   90.00
_cell.angle_beta   90.00
_cell.angle_gamma   90.00
#
_symmetry.space_group_name_H-M   'P 1'
#
loop_
_entity.id
_entity.type
_entity.pdbx_description
1 polymer ?
#
loop_
_entity_poly.entity_id
_entity_poly.type
_entity_poly.pdbx_seq_one_letter_code
_entity_poly.pdbx_strand_id
1 'polypeptide(L)'
;MVWSDLEKFNTWNKLDLFLINSILQTFPTATAINISKYALNIVIKKYPHLKYLQASLLSNCAKMLMADNNFMEAKIFFSQTLPLYQALFRYDLLLLTKLYLSLCDNNFTQAQEYLSFLKNIGATTLADTAYNEFVRVKKLHYKH
;
A
#
# COMPACT_ATOMS: atom_id res chain seq x y z
N MET A 1 -3.84 -16.73 15.12
CA MET A 1 -5.08 -17.53 15.20
C MET A 1 -6.17 -16.67 15.87
N VAL A 2 -6.60 -15.61 15.15
CA VAL A 2 -7.63 -14.62 15.54
C VAL A 2 -8.47 -14.30 14.30
N TRP A 3 -7.80 -14.22 13.14
CA TRP A 3 -8.42 -14.09 11.83
C TRP A 3 -9.47 -15.18 11.52
N SER A 4 -9.15 -16.44 11.81
CA SER A 4 -10.05 -17.60 11.59
C SER A 4 -11.38 -17.49 12.32
N ASP A 5 -11.43 -16.73 13.41
CA ASP A 5 -12.65 -16.51 14.18
C ASP A 5 -13.37 -15.23 13.74
N LEU A 6 -12.63 -14.19 13.32
CA LEU A 6 -13.19 -12.97 12.74
C LEU A 6 -13.84 -13.18 11.37
N GLU A 7 -13.31 -14.09 10.54
CA GLU A 7 -13.88 -14.44 9.23
C GLU A 7 -15.30 -15.03 9.35
N LYS A 8 -15.62 -15.66 10.49
CA LYS A 8 -16.93 -16.28 10.75
C LYS A 8 -18.02 -15.25 11.10
N PHE A 9 -17.67 -14.06 11.57
CA PHE A 9 -18.62 -12.99 11.90
C PHE A 9 -18.84 -12.07 10.70
N ASN A 10 -19.74 -12.50 9.81
CA ASN A 10 -19.85 -12.02 8.44
C ASN A 10 -20.64 -10.70 8.26
N THR A 11 -20.32 -9.63 9.02
CA THR A 11 -20.98 -8.31 8.85
C THR A 11 -20.07 -7.11 9.13
N TRP A 12 -18.85 -7.09 8.59
CA TRP A 12 -18.01 -5.89 8.73
C TRP A 12 -18.70 -4.65 8.17
N ASN A 13 -18.93 -3.68 9.04
CA ASN A 13 -19.50 -2.40 8.71
C ASN A 13 -18.39 -1.41 8.30
N LYS A 14 -18.80 -0.18 7.97
CA LYS A 14 -17.84 0.85 7.55
C LYS A 14 -16.77 1.13 8.61
N LEU A 15 -17.14 1.23 9.89
CA LEU A 15 -16.19 1.51 10.98
C LEU A 15 -15.17 0.38 11.15
N ASP A 16 -15.62 -0.87 11.08
CA ASP A 16 -14.73 -2.04 11.16
C ASP A 16 -13.65 -1.99 10.07
N LEU A 17 -14.04 -1.60 8.85
CA LEU A 17 -13.14 -1.48 7.70
C LEU A 17 -12.12 -0.34 7.85
N PHE A 18 -12.49 0.79 8.47
CA PHE A 18 -11.53 1.86 8.79
C PHE A 18 -10.58 1.45 9.91
N LEU A 19 -11.12 0.80 10.95
CA LEU A 19 -10.33 0.32 12.08
C LEU A 19 -9.29 -0.68 11.60
N ILE A 20 -9.71 -1.72 10.87
CA ILE A 20 -8.82 -2.77 10.39
C ILE A 20 -7.72 -2.22 9.48
N ASN A 21 -8.03 -1.27 8.60
CA ASN A 21 -7.04 -0.63 7.74
C ASN A 21 -6.00 0.16 8.55
N SER A 22 -6.39 0.73 9.69
CA SER A 22 -5.51 1.52 10.57
C SER A 22 -4.57 0.64 11.40
N ILE A 23 -4.98 -0.58 11.75
CA ILE A 23 -4.18 -1.52 12.56
C ILE A 23 -3.54 -2.64 11.74
N LEU A 24 -3.65 -2.60 10.41
CA LEU A 24 -3.27 -3.71 9.52
C LEU A 24 -1.81 -4.15 9.69
N GLN A 25 -0.91 -3.19 9.94
CA GLN A 25 0.53 -3.44 10.11
C GLN A 25 0.88 -4.15 11.42
N THR A 26 -0.06 -4.30 12.35
CA THR A 26 0.15 -5.04 13.60
C THR A 26 0.05 -6.56 13.41
N PHE A 27 -0.51 -7.01 12.28
CA PHE A 27 -0.65 -8.43 11.97
C PHE A 27 0.56 -8.96 11.19
N PRO A 28 0.90 -10.26 11.32
CA PRO A 28 1.89 -10.89 10.44
C PRO A 28 1.52 -10.74 8.96
N THR A 29 2.51 -10.60 8.07
CA THR A 29 2.29 -10.25 6.66
C THR A 29 1.24 -11.11 5.97
N ALA A 30 1.36 -12.44 6.06
CA ALA A 30 0.40 -13.37 5.47
C ALA A 30 -1.04 -13.15 5.98
N THR A 31 -1.20 -12.85 7.28
CA THR A 31 -2.51 -12.58 7.88
C THR A 31 -3.07 -11.24 7.40
N ALA A 32 -2.24 -10.21 7.34
CA ALA A 32 -2.64 -8.89 6.90
C ALA A 32 -3.00 -8.83 5.41
N ILE A 33 -2.32 -9.61 4.56
CA ILE A 33 -2.69 -9.75 3.14
C ILE A 33 -4.09 -10.35 3.03
N ASN A 34 -4.40 -11.42 3.78
CA ASN A 34 -5.72 -12.04 3.78
C ASN A 34 -6.81 -11.07 4.26
N ILE A 35 -6.54 -10.36 5.38
CA ILE A 35 -7.42 -9.31 5.90
C ILE A 35 -7.67 -8.23 4.84
N SER A 36 -6.61 -7.76 4.17
CA SER A 36 -6.70 -6.70 3.15
C SER A 36 -7.55 -7.13 1.95
N LYS A 37 -7.33 -8.35 1.45
CA LYS A 37 -8.09 -8.93 0.33
C LYS A 37 -9.57 -9.05 0.70
N TYR A 38 -9.88 -9.54 1.90
CA TYR A 38 -11.26 -9.64 2.40
C TYR A 38 -11.91 -8.26 2.58
N ALA A 39 -11.24 -7.34 3.28
CA ALA A 39 -11.73 -5.97 3.50
C ALA A 39 -11.99 -5.25 2.18
N LEU A 40 -11.07 -5.36 1.22
CA LEU A 40 -11.21 -4.75 -0.11
C LEU A 40 -12.44 -5.28 -0.86
N ASN A 41 -12.68 -6.60 -0.83
CA ASN A 41 -13.86 -7.21 -1.43
C ASN A 41 -15.16 -6.64 -0.84
N ILE A 42 -15.20 -6.45 0.49
CA ILE A 42 -16.35 -5.82 1.15
C ILE A 42 -16.50 -4.36 0.72
N VAL A 43 -15.41 -3.58 0.72
CA VAL A 43 -15.48 -2.16 0.33
C VAL A 43 -15.95 -2.00 -1.11
N ILE A 44 -15.44 -2.81 -2.04
CA ILE A 44 -15.86 -2.76 -3.46
C ILE A 44 -17.35 -3.08 -3.60
N LYS A 45 -17.85 -4.11 -2.89
CA LYS A 45 -19.24 -4.56 -3.01
C LYS A 45 -20.24 -3.68 -2.27
N LYS A 46 -19.96 -3.29 -1.03
CA LYS A 46 -20.90 -2.58 -0.14
C LYS A 46 -20.70 -1.07 -0.14
N TYR A 47 -19.47 -0.61 -0.34
CA TYR A 47 -19.11 0.81 -0.19
C TYR A 47 -18.26 1.32 -1.38
N PRO A 48 -18.71 1.17 -2.63
CA PRO A 48 -17.89 1.46 -3.82
C PRO A 48 -17.44 2.92 -3.93
N HIS A 49 -18.16 3.84 -3.27
CA HIS A 49 -17.83 5.26 -3.19
C HIS A 49 -16.64 5.57 -2.25
N LEU A 50 -16.24 4.65 -1.37
CA LEU A 50 -15.10 4.84 -0.45
C LEU A 50 -13.76 4.59 -1.17
N LYS A 51 -13.49 5.35 -2.23
CA LYS A 51 -12.30 5.20 -3.08
C LYS A 51 -11.00 5.37 -2.31
N TYR A 52 -10.96 6.28 -1.33
CA TYR A 52 -9.78 6.46 -0.48
C TYR A 52 -9.47 5.21 0.35
N LEU A 53 -10.51 4.57 0.91
CA LEU A 53 -10.34 3.34 1.70
C LEU A 53 -9.90 2.18 0.80
N GLN A 54 -10.45 2.06 -0.42
CA GLN A 54 -9.98 1.08 -1.41
C GLN A 54 -8.48 1.28 -1.71
N ALA A 55 -8.08 2.52 -2.00
CA ALA A 55 -6.70 2.85 -2.30
C ALA A 55 -5.77 2.57 -1.11
N SER A 56 -6.19 2.93 0.10
CA SER A 56 -5.41 2.70 1.32
C SER A 56 -5.22 1.22 1.61
N LEU A 57 -6.27 0.39 1.49
CA LEU A 57 -6.18 -1.06 1.71
C LEU A 57 -5.23 -1.71 0.70
N LEU A 58 -5.38 -1.37 -0.58
CA LEU A 58 -4.50 -1.84 -1.64
C LEU A 58 -3.03 -1.40 -1.41
N SER A 59 -2.80 -0.13 -1.08
CA SER A 59 -1.45 0.39 -0.79
C SER A 59 -0.82 -0.28 0.42
N ASN A 60 -1.58 -0.50 1.49
CA ASN A 60 -1.06 -1.16 2.68
C ASN A 60 -0.72 -2.62 2.39
N CYS A 61 -1.59 -3.35 1.69
CA CYS A 61 -1.30 -4.71 1.23
C CYS A 61 -0.02 -4.78 0.38
N ALA A 62 0.13 -3.85 -0.57
CA ALA A 62 1.32 -3.78 -1.43
C ALA A 62 2.61 -3.50 -0.64
N LYS A 63 2.58 -2.59 0.34
CA LYS A 63 3.72 -2.32 1.22
C LYS A 63 4.13 -3.54 2.05
N MET A 64 3.15 -4.31 2.53
CA MET A 64 3.44 -5.53 3.28
C MET A 64 4.07 -6.60 2.37
N LEU A 65 3.56 -6.77 1.14
CA LEU A 65 4.19 -7.62 0.13
C LEU A 65 5.63 -7.19 -0.19
N MET A 66 5.91 -5.89 -0.30
CA MET A 66 7.28 -5.39 -0.45
C MET A 66 8.17 -5.71 0.76
N ALA A 67 7.65 -5.60 1.98
CA ALA A 67 8.39 -5.93 3.19
C ALA A 67 8.84 -7.41 3.21
N ASP A 68 8.00 -8.29 2.68
CA ASP A 68 8.27 -9.72 2.48
C ASP A 68 9.05 -10.02 1.17
N ASN A 69 9.55 -8.98 0.49
CA ASN A 69 10.27 -9.06 -0.80
C ASN A 69 9.46 -9.66 -1.97
N ASN A 70 8.13 -9.73 -1.86
CA ASN A 70 7.24 -10.12 -2.95
C ASN A 70 6.90 -8.91 -3.84
N PHE A 71 7.91 -8.44 -4.57
CA PHE A 71 7.80 -7.24 -5.42
C PHE A 71 6.82 -7.41 -6.59
N MET A 72 6.72 -8.63 -7.14
CA MET A 72 5.85 -8.91 -8.28
C MET A 72 4.37 -8.75 -7.89
N GLU A 73 3.94 -9.35 -6.77
CA GLU A 73 2.55 -9.21 -6.31
C GLU A 73 2.29 -7.76 -5.82
N ALA A 74 3.26 -7.14 -5.13
CA ALA A 74 3.14 -5.74 -4.70
C ALA A 74 2.86 -4.80 -5.88
N LYS A 75 3.52 -5.00 -7.03
CA LYS A 75 3.32 -4.21 -8.25
C LYS A 75 1.87 -4.25 -8.74
N ILE A 76 1.21 -5.40 -8.67
CA ILE A 76 -0.20 -5.56 -9.07
C ILE A 76 -1.07 -4.66 -8.20
N PHE A 77 -0.89 -4.72 -6.87
CA PHE A 77 -1.66 -3.91 -5.93
C PHE A 77 -1.40 -2.41 -6.09
N PHE A 78 -0.15 -1.97 -6.23
CA PHE A 78 0.14 -0.55 -6.47
C PHE A 78 -0.45 -0.04 -7.78
N SER A 79 -0.42 -0.84 -8.84
CA SER A 79 -1.00 -0.45 -10.14
C SER A 79 -2.50 -0.17 -10.03
N GLN A 80 -3.22 -0.92 -9.20
CA GLN A 80 -4.64 -0.69 -8.92
C GLN A 80 -4.90 0.58 -8.10
N THR A 81 -3.92 1.07 -7.33
CA THR A 81 -4.08 2.29 -6.52
C THR A 81 -3.92 3.59 -7.30
N LEU A 82 -3.12 3.58 -8.37
CA LEU A 82 -2.86 4.76 -9.20
C LEU A 82 -4.15 5.49 -9.66
N PRO A 83 -5.11 4.82 -10.34
CA PRO A 83 -6.31 5.51 -10.81
C PRO A 83 -7.19 6.03 -9.66
N LEU A 84 -7.14 5.37 -8.49
CA LEU A 84 -7.90 5.80 -7.32
C LEU A 84 -7.32 7.08 -6.72
N TYR A 85 -6.01 7.16 -6.48
CA TYR A 85 -5.39 8.37 -5.95
C TYR A 85 -5.43 9.54 -6.94
N GLN A 86 -5.35 9.25 -8.25
CA GLN A 86 -5.53 10.26 -9.28
C GLN A 86 -6.94 10.86 -9.26
N ALA A 87 -7.99 10.02 -9.20
CA ALA A 87 -9.38 10.48 -9.11
C ALA A 87 -9.68 11.24 -7.81
N LEU A 88 -8.92 10.99 -6.74
CA LEU A 88 -9.04 11.65 -5.44
C LEU A 88 -8.17 12.92 -5.33
N PHE A 89 -7.43 13.30 -6.37
CA PHE A 89 -6.45 14.40 -6.34
C PHE A 89 -5.41 14.28 -5.21
N ARG A 90 -5.14 13.05 -4.75
CA ARG A 90 -4.12 12.75 -3.72
C ARG A 90 -2.76 12.56 -4.38
N TYR A 91 -2.22 13.64 -4.93
CA TYR A 91 -0.98 13.63 -5.70
C TYR A 91 0.25 13.23 -4.87
N ASP A 92 0.24 13.53 -3.57
CA ASP A 92 1.21 13.03 -2.60
C ASP A 92 1.25 11.49 -2.58
N LEU A 93 0.09 10.85 -2.45
CA LEU A 93 -0.03 9.39 -2.43
C LEU A 93 0.17 8.76 -3.82
N LEU A 94 -0.21 9.48 -4.87
CA LEU A 94 0.04 9.07 -6.25
C LEU A 94 1.55 8.99 -6.55
N LEU A 95 2.30 10.04 -6.19
CA LEU A 95 3.76 10.07 -6.36
C LEU A 95 4.43 9.00 -5.51
N LEU A 96 3.99 8.83 -4.27
CA LEU A 96 4.48 7.76 -3.40
C LEU A 96 4.23 6.36 -4.00
N THR A 97 3.07 6.14 -4.62
CA THR A 97 2.75 4.88 -5.30
C THR A 97 3.65 4.65 -6.51
N LYS A 98 3.89 5.69 -7.33
CA LYS A 98 4.81 5.61 -8.48
C LYS A 98 6.26 5.34 -8.05
N LEU A 99 6.69 5.91 -6.93
CA LEU A 99 7.97 5.59 -6.31
C LEU A 99 8.06 4.10 -5.98
N TYR A 100 7.07 3.54 -5.28
CA TYR A 100 7.10 2.12 -4.91
C TYR A 100 7.03 1.19 -6.13
N LEU A 101 6.27 1.54 -7.17
CA LEU A 101 6.30 0.81 -8.44
C LEU A 101 7.69 0.84 -9.08
N SER A 102 8.33 2.00 -9.10
CA SER A 102 9.71 2.13 -9.61
C SER A 102 10.69 1.25 -8.81
N LEU A 103 10.51 1.16 -7.48
CA LEU A 103 11.31 0.25 -6.64
C LEU A 103 11.03 -1.22 -6.96
N CYS A 104 9.77 -1.62 -7.16
CA CYS A 104 9.42 -2.98 -7.55
C CYS A 104 10.06 -3.36 -8.90
N ASP A 105 10.26 -2.39 -9.79
CA ASP A 105 10.90 -2.54 -11.09
C ASP A 105 12.43 -2.35 -11.06
N ASN A 106 13.04 -2.19 -9.87
CA ASN A 106 14.45 -1.85 -9.68
C ASN A 106 14.91 -0.57 -10.43
N ASN A 107 13.97 0.31 -10.80
CA ASN A 107 14.27 1.58 -11.43
C ASN A 107 14.57 2.64 -10.36
N PHE A 108 15.77 2.57 -9.78
CA PHE A 108 16.19 3.43 -8.68
C PHE A 108 16.33 4.90 -9.09
N THR A 109 16.70 5.20 -10.34
CA THR A 109 16.75 6.57 -10.85
C THR A 109 15.37 7.20 -10.80
N GLN A 110 14.37 6.52 -11.35
CA GLN A 110 12.99 7.01 -11.35
C GLN A 110 12.42 7.11 -9.92
N ALA A 111 12.71 6.14 -9.05
CA ALA A 111 12.28 6.21 -7.64
C ALA A 111 12.87 7.44 -6.92
N GLN A 112 14.12 7.80 -7.21
CA GLN A 112 14.78 8.98 -6.65
C GLN A 112 14.18 10.30 -7.16
N GLU A 113 13.76 10.36 -8.42
CA GLU A 113 13.01 11.51 -8.94
C GLU A 113 11.70 11.71 -8.20
N TYR A 114 10.93 10.63 -7.97
CA TYR A 114 9.68 10.72 -7.22
C TYR A 114 9.88 11.14 -5.76
N LEU A 115 10.97 10.71 -5.11
CA LEU A 115 11.35 11.22 -3.79
C LEU A 115 11.57 12.73 -3.81
N SER A 116 12.25 13.23 -4.84
CA SER A 116 12.53 14.66 -5.01
C SER A 116 11.23 15.43 -5.24
N PHE A 117 10.32 14.92 -6.07
CA PHE A 117 9.02 15.53 -6.28
C PHE A 117 8.17 15.59 -5.01
N LEU A 118 8.16 14.52 -4.21
CA LEU A 118 7.47 14.52 -2.91
C LEU A 118 7.99 15.64 -1.99
N LYS A 119 9.31 15.83 -1.93
CA LYS A 119 9.92 16.92 -1.16
C LYS A 119 9.54 18.30 -1.71
N ASN A 120 9.56 18.46 -3.03
CA ASN A 120 9.24 19.73 -3.68
C ASN A 120 7.79 20.18 -3.47
N ILE A 121 6.84 19.24 -3.32
CA ILE A 121 5.43 19.56 -3.01
C ILE A 121 5.16 19.70 -1.50
N GLY A 122 6.21 19.67 -0.65
CA GLY A 122 6.09 19.77 0.80
C GLY A 122 5.71 18.47 1.53
N ALA A 123 5.63 17.33 0.82
CA ALA A 123 5.35 16.02 1.42
C ALA A 123 6.61 15.36 2.00
N THR A 124 7.43 16.14 2.73
CA THR A 124 8.77 15.75 3.18
C THR A 124 8.76 14.53 4.10
N THR A 125 7.84 14.49 5.08
CA THR A 125 7.70 13.33 5.99
C THR A 125 7.40 12.03 5.24
N LEU A 126 6.57 12.10 4.19
CA LEU A 126 6.28 10.97 3.32
C LEU A 126 7.55 10.52 2.56
N ALA A 127 8.28 11.48 1.99
CA ALA A 127 9.50 11.21 1.25
C ALA A 127 10.57 10.57 2.14
N ASP A 128 10.78 11.09 3.35
CA ASP A 128 11.78 10.56 4.27
C ASP A 128 11.42 9.16 4.77
N THR A 129 10.13 8.89 5.00
CA THR A 129 9.66 7.53 5.31
C THR A 129 9.90 6.57 4.13
N ALA A 130 9.62 7.01 2.90
CA ALA A 130 9.82 6.20 1.70
C ALA A 130 11.31 5.98 1.37
N TYR A 131 12.18 6.90 1.77
CA TYR A 131 13.62 6.78 1.58
C TYR A 131 14.21 5.55 2.30
N ASN A 132 13.68 5.18 3.47
CA ASN A 132 14.10 3.97 4.18
C ASN A 132 13.88 2.72 3.33
N GLU A 133 12.71 2.61 2.69
CA GLU A 133 12.41 1.52 1.77
C GLU A 133 13.28 1.57 0.50
N PHE A 134 13.52 2.77 -0.06
CA PHE A 134 14.43 2.93 -1.18
C PHE A 134 15.82 2.35 -0.86
N VAL A 135 16.39 2.71 0.30
CA VAL A 135 17.71 2.21 0.73
C VAL A 135 17.68 0.70 0.94
N ARG A 136 16.63 0.16 1.56
CA ARG A 136 16.46 -1.28 1.80
C ARG A 136 16.43 -2.06 0.49
N VAL A 137 15.55 -1.68 -0.45
CA VAL A 137 15.38 -2.38 -1.74
C VAL A 137 16.66 -2.26 -2.58
N LYS A 138 17.28 -1.08 -2.63
CA LYS A 138 18.55 -0.88 -3.34
C LYS A 138 19.66 -1.81 -2.79
N LYS A 139 19.76 -1.96 -1.47
CA LYS A 139 20.73 -2.88 -0.85
C LYS A 139 20.44 -4.35 -1.18
N LEU A 140 19.18 -4.75 -1.31
CA LEU A 140 18.82 -6.11 -1.70
C LEU A 140 19.24 -6.41 -3.15
N HIS A 141 19.08 -5.44 -4.06
CA HIS A 141 19.44 -5.61 -5.46
C HIS A 141 20.96 -5.81 -5.67
N TYR A 142 21.80 -5.04 -4.99
CA TYR A 142 23.27 -5.13 -5.13
C TYR A 142 23.93 -6.23 -4.26
N LYS A 143 23.15 -7.05 -3.54
CA LYS A 143 23.68 -8.19 -2.77
C LYS A 143 23.73 -9.49 -3.57
N HIS A 144 23.26 -9.47 -4.82
CA HIS A 144 23.34 -10.55 -5.80
C HIS A 144 24.26 -10.13 -6.95
#